data_AF-A0A7X0D6M3-F1
#
_entry.id   AF-A0A7X0D6M3-F1
#
_cell.length_a   1.000
_cell.length_b   1.000
_cell.length_c   1.000
_cell.angle_alpha   90.00
_cell.angle_beta   90.00
_cell.angle_gamma   90.00
#
_symmetry.space_group_name_H-M   'P 1'
#
loop_
_entity.id
_entity.type
_entity.pdbx_description
1 polymer ?
#
loop_
_entity_poly.entity_id
_entity_poly.type
_entity_poly.pdbx_seq_one_letter_code
_entity_poly.pdbx_strand_id
1 'polypeptide(L)'
;MLVWDNLNPHKSARMRAFIEATDWLSAVHLPAYAPDLNPVEGLWSLIKRGELANLAVTGIDHLARVVRRPMHRLQHRPEVLMGLLAQTGLAPITDTDITK
;
A
#
# COMPACT_ATOMS: atom_id res chain seq x y z
N MET A 1 8.79 -3.93 8.62
CA MET A 1 7.64 -3.14 9.12
C MET A 1 6.52 -3.15 8.09
N LEU A 2 5.29 -3.32 8.53
CA LEU A 2 4.06 -3.30 7.73
C LEU A 2 3.15 -2.20 8.24
N VAL A 3 2.64 -1.35 7.34
CA VAL A 3 1.67 -0.31 7.68
C VAL A 3 0.32 -0.70 7.08
N TRP A 4 -0.72 -0.77 7.90
CA TRP A 4 -2.05 -1.16 7.47
C TRP A 4 -3.11 -0.15 7.86
N ASP A 5 -4.14 -0.04 7.03
CA ASP A 5 -5.35 0.67 7.41
C ASP A 5 -6.10 -0.05 8.55
N ASN A 6 -7.12 0.61 9.07
CA ASN A 6 -7.85 0.13 10.24
C ASN A 6 -9.00 -0.85 9.90
N LEU A 7 -8.94 -1.51 8.73
CA LEU A 7 -9.98 -2.43 8.27
C LEU A 7 -10.07 -3.69 9.16
N ASN A 8 -11.29 -4.18 9.45
CA ASN A 8 -11.51 -5.26 10.41
C ASN A 8 -10.72 -6.56 10.13
N PRO A 9 -10.66 -7.07 8.88
CA PRO A 9 -9.76 -8.15 8.49
C PRO A 9 -8.30 -8.01 8.97
N HIS A 10 -7.71 -6.81 8.91
CA HIS A 10 -6.33 -6.52 9.34
C HIS A 10 -6.15 -6.56 10.87
N LYS A 11 -7.26 -6.63 11.61
CA LYS A 11 -7.32 -6.72 13.07
C LYS A 11 -7.95 -8.03 13.55
N SER A 12 -8.12 -9.01 12.67
CA SER A 12 -8.66 -10.30 13.10
C SER A 12 -7.71 -11.01 14.06
N ALA A 13 -8.23 -11.84 14.97
CA ALA A 13 -7.41 -12.63 15.89
C ALA A 13 -6.42 -13.52 15.14
N ARG A 14 -6.86 -14.13 14.02
CA ARG A 14 -6.00 -14.90 13.12
C ARG A 14 -4.83 -14.07 12.59
N MET A 15 -5.07 -12.82 12.22
CA MET A 15 -4.02 -11.96 11.69
C MET A 15 -3.02 -11.52 12.76
N ARG A 16 -3.50 -11.19 13.96
CA ARG A 16 -2.62 -10.88 15.10
C ARG A 16 -1.71 -12.05 15.44
N ALA A 17 -2.28 -13.25 15.56
CA ALA A 17 -1.51 -14.46 15.83
C ALA A 17 -0.45 -14.74 14.76
N PHE A 18 -0.76 -14.47 13.48
CA PHE A 18 0.22 -14.60 12.40
C PHE A 18 1.38 -13.60 12.53
N ILE A 19 1.08 -12.33 12.83
CA ILE A 19 2.10 -11.29 13.03
C ILE A 19 2.97 -11.63 14.25
N GLU A 20 2.35 -12.00 15.37
CA GLU A 20 3.03 -12.37 16.62
C GLU A 20 3.96 -13.58 16.45
N ALA A 21 3.60 -14.54 15.59
CA ALA A 21 4.41 -15.71 15.29
C ALA A 21 5.53 -15.46 14.26
N THR A 22 5.66 -14.22 13.75
CA THR A 22 6.59 -13.89 12.67
C THR A 22 7.61 -12.84 13.14
N ASP A 23 8.77 -13.30 13.62
CA ASP A 23 9.77 -12.46 14.30
C ASP A 23 10.26 -11.24 13.50
N TRP A 24 10.28 -11.32 12.15
CA TRP A 24 10.73 -10.22 11.29
C TRP A 24 9.64 -9.20 10.94
N LEU A 25 8.39 -9.47 11.32
CA LEU A 25 7.21 -8.71 10.90
C LEU A 25 6.63 -7.89 12.06
N SER A 26 6.94 -6.59 12.09
CA SER A 26 6.23 -5.63 12.95
C SER A 26 5.14 -4.91 12.14
N ALA A 27 3.91 -4.84 12.66
CA ALA A 27 2.80 -4.14 12.02
C ALA A 27 2.37 -2.89 12.81
N VAL A 28 2.08 -1.82 12.09
CA VAL A 28 1.51 -0.56 12.60
C VAL A 28 0.18 -0.32 11.91
N HIS A 29 -0.88 -0.10 12.69
CA HIS A 29 -2.19 0.25 12.14
C HIS A 29 -2.38 1.77 12.14
N LEU A 30 -2.81 2.30 10.99
CA LEU A 30 -3.19 3.69 10.85
C LEU A 30 -4.47 4.00 11.66
N PRO A 31 -4.69 5.26 12.05
CA PRO A 31 -5.95 5.69 12.64
C PRO A 31 -7.16 5.36 11.76
N ALA A 32 -8.34 5.26 12.38
CA ALA A 32 -9.58 5.14 11.62
C ALA A 32 -9.76 6.36 10.70
N TYR A 33 -10.23 6.13 9.47
CA TYR A 33 -10.54 7.19 8.51
C TYR A 33 -9.37 8.13 8.17
N ALA A 34 -8.14 7.62 8.15
CA ALA A 34 -6.94 8.35 7.72
C ALA A 34 -6.41 7.85 6.35
N PRO A 35 -7.16 8.00 5.24
CA PRO A 35 -6.75 7.53 3.93
C PRO A 35 -5.55 8.32 3.37
N ASP A 36 -5.37 9.56 3.81
CA ASP A 36 -4.24 10.44 3.50
C ASP A 36 -2.90 9.88 4.00
N LEU A 37 -2.92 9.06 5.06
CA LEU A 37 -1.73 8.37 5.58
C LEU A 37 -1.45 7.04 4.86
N ASN A 38 -2.34 6.57 3.98
CA ASN A 38 -2.18 5.28 3.30
C ASN A 38 -1.63 5.48 1.86
N PRO A 39 -0.35 5.16 1.60
CA PRO A 39 0.25 5.39 0.28
C PRO A 39 -0.38 4.51 -0.82
N VAL A 40 -1.06 3.43 -0.43
CA VAL A 40 -1.81 2.56 -1.37
C VAL A 40 -2.96 3.32 -2.02
N GLU A 41 -3.54 4.35 -1.37
CA GLU A 41 -4.58 5.20 -1.98
C GLU A 41 -4.02 6.01 -3.16
N GLY A 42 -2.80 6.52 -3.04
CA GLY A 42 -2.09 7.20 -4.12
C GLY A 42 -1.78 6.27 -5.29
N LEU A 43 -1.31 5.05 -5.00
CA LEU A 43 -1.13 3.99 -6.02
C LEU A 43 -2.44 3.71 -6.77
N TRP A 44 -3.54 3.55 -6.03
CA TRP A 44 -4.85 3.33 -6.62
C TRP A 44 -5.34 4.51 -7.45
N SER A 45 -5.07 5.75 -7.02
CA SER A 45 -5.39 6.96 -7.79
C SER A 45 -4.68 6.98 -9.14
N LEU A 46 -3.38 6.61 -9.19
CA LEU A 46 -2.63 6.51 -10.45
C LEU A 46 -3.27 5.51 -11.42
N ILE A 47 -3.60 4.30 -10.93
CA ILE A 47 -4.18 3.24 -11.78
C ILE A 47 -5.60 3.62 -12.24
N LYS A 48 -6.40 4.21 -11.35
CA LYS A 48 -7.78 4.63 -11.65
C LYS A 48 -7.83 5.75 -12.70
N ARG A 49 -6.90 6.71 -12.63
CA ARG A 49 -6.83 7.87 -13.55
C ARG A 49 -6.04 7.57 -14.83
N GLY A 50 -5.21 6.53 -14.81
CA GLY A 50 -4.46 6.04 -15.96
C GLY A 50 -5.19 4.91 -16.67
N GLU A 51 -4.77 3.67 -16.40
CA GLU A 51 -5.17 2.48 -17.15
C GLU A 51 -6.67 2.16 -17.09
N LEU A 52 -7.33 2.51 -15.99
CA LEU A 52 -8.76 2.27 -15.84
C LEU A 52 -9.62 3.44 -16.32
N ALA A 53 -9.02 4.57 -16.70
CA ALA A 53 -9.77 5.73 -17.15
C ALA A 53 -10.53 5.38 -18.44
N ASN A 54 -11.87 5.47 -18.38
CA ASN A 54 -12.78 5.18 -19.49
C ASN A 54 -12.67 3.75 -20.07
N LEU A 55 -12.10 2.81 -19.32
CA LEU A 55 -11.98 1.43 -19.78
C LEU A 55 -13.28 0.65 -19.58
N ALA A 56 -13.86 0.15 -20.67
CA ALA A 56 -14.93 -0.83 -20.63
C ALA A 56 -14.35 -2.25 -20.49
N VAL A 57 -14.40 -2.81 -19.27
CA VAL A 57 -13.94 -4.18 -19.01
C VAL A 57 -15.00 -5.20 -19.45
N THR A 58 -14.52 -6.34 -19.96
CA THR A 58 -15.37 -7.42 -20.50
C THR A 58 -15.60 -8.57 -19.51
N GLY A 59 -15.04 -8.45 -18.31
CA GLY A 59 -15.11 -9.47 -17.26
C GLY A 59 -14.01 -9.30 -16.22
N ILE A 60 -14.08 -10.12 -15.16
CA ILE A 60 -13.17 -10.00 -14.01
C ILE A 60 -11.72 -10.34 -14.38
N ASP A 61 -11.49 -11.28 -15.28
CA ASP A 61 -10.13 -11.63 -15.74
C ASP A 61 -9.49 -10.52 -16.57
N HIS A 62 -10.31 -9.81 -17.36
CA HIS A 62 -9.85 -8.64 -18.10
C HIS A 62 -9.47 -7.52 -17.12
N LEU A 63 -10.34 -7.22 -16.15
CA LEU A 63 -10.06 -6.23 -15.11
C LEU A 63 -8.79 -6.58 -14.32
N ALA A 64 -8.64 -7.83 -13.86
CA ALA A 64 -7.49 -8.28 -13.09
C ALA A 64 -6.18 -8.10 -13.88
N ARG A 65 -6.18 -8.44 -15.17
CA ARG A 65 -5.02 -8.26 -16.05
C ARG A 65 -4.68 -6.78 -16.25
N VAL A 66 -5.69 -5.93 -16.42
CA VAL A 66 -5.49 -4.48 -16.60
C VAL A 66 -4.93 -3.85 -15.33
N VAL A 67 -5.39 -4.27 -14.14
CA VAL A 67 -4.90 -3.74 -12.86
C VAL A 67 -3.50 -4.27 -12.52
N ARG A 68 -3.23 -5.57 -12.76
CA ARG A 68 -1.92 -6.18 -12.42
C ARG A 68 -0.77 -5.60 -13.23
N ARG A 69 -0.99 -5.23 -14.50
CA ARG A 69 0.06 -4.67 -15.38
C ARG A 69 0.69 -3.38 -14.84
N PRO A 70 -0.06 -2.31 -14.51
CA PRO A 70 0.52 -1.10 -13.93
C PRO A 70 1.08 -1.35 -12.54
N MET A 71 0.49 -2.23 -11.71
CA MET A 71 1.10 -2.63 -10.43
C MET A 71 2.50 -3.25 -10.63
N HIS A 72 2.64 -4.20 -11.56
CA HIS A 72 3.93 -4.81 -11.89
C HIS A 72 4.91 -3.81 -12.53
N ARG A 73 4.43 -2.75 -13.19
CA ARG A 73 5.32 -1.70 -13.66
C ARG A 73 5.78 -0.79 -12.52
N LEU A 74 4.88 -0.43 -11.61
CA LEU A 74 5.16 0.48 -10.49
C LEU A 74 6.04 -0.15 -9.41
N GLN A 75 5.97 -1.47 -9.19
CA GLN A 75 6.90 -2.17 -8.26
C GLN A 75 8.38 -2.00 -8.64
N HIS A 76 8.69 -1.71 -9.90
CA HIS A 76 10.05 -1.50 -10.39
C HIS A 76 10.43 -0.01 -10.53
N ARG A 77 9.61 0.89 -9.96
CA ARG A 77 9.79 2.34 -10.02
C ARG A 77 9.90 2.92 -8.62
N PRO A 78 11.05 2.70 -7.93
CA PRO A 78 11.23 3.12 -6.54
C PRO A 78 11.00 4.63 -6.37
N GLU A 79 11.35 5.46 -7.34
CA GLU A 79 11.13 6.89 -7.30
C GLU A 79 9.64 7.27 -7.19
N VAL A 80 8.77 6.52 -7.88
CA VAL A 80 7.31 6.74 -7.79
C VAL A 80 6.79 6.26 -6.45
N LEU A 81 7.22 5.08 -5.99
CA LEU A 81 6.79 4.54 -4.70
C LEU A 81 7.21 5.44 -3.52
N MET A 82 8.44 5.96 -3.58
CA MET A 82 8.93 6.91 -2.58
C MET A 82 8.17 8.24 -2.65
N GLY A 83 7.81 8.72 -3.84
CA GLY A 83 6.96 9.89 -4.00
C GLY A 83 5.55 9.70 -3.43
N LEU A 84 4.96 8.50 -3.58
CA LEU A 84 3.67 8.17 -2.99
C LEU A 84 3.74 8.11 -1.46
N LEU A 85 4.82 7.55 -0.90
CA LEU A 85 5.05 7.55 0.53
C LEU A 85 5.24 8.97 1.05
N ALA A 86 6.06 9.79 0.39
CA ALA A 86 6.31 11.17 0.79
C ALA A 86 5.01 12.02 0.85
N GLN A 87 4.04 11.75 -0.04
CA GLN A 87 2.74 12.43 -0.03
C GLN A 87 1.92 12.17 1.24
N THR A 88 2.16 11.07 1.95
CA THR A 88 1.49 10.76 3.22
C THR A 88 2.05 11.54 4.41
N GLY A 89 3.17 12.25 4.23
CA GLY A 89 3.91 12.87 5.32
C GLY A 89 4.66 11.86 6.20
N LEU A 90 4.54 10.56 5.94
CA LEU A 90 5.33 9.52 6.60
C LEU A 90 6.72 9.47 5.94
N ALA A 91 7.77 9.72 6.73
CA ALA A 91 9.14 9.54 6.28
C ALA A 91 9.60 8.10 6.55
N PRO A 92 10.29 7.44 5.60
CA PRO A 92 11.04 6.24 5.94
C PRO A 92 12.13 6.61 6.94
N ILE A 93 12.27 5.81 8.00
CA ILE A 93 13.41 5.91 8.90
C ILE A 93 14.65 5.61 8.06
N THR A 94 15.60 6.55 8.02
CA THR A 94 16.90 6.32 7.38
C THR A 94 17.93 6.02 8.45
N ASP A 95 19.02 5.29 8.11
CA ASP A 95 20.07 4.92 9.08
C ASP A 95 20.67 6.13 9.83
N THR A 96 20.52 7.34 9.29
CA THR A 96 20.90 8.60 9.94
C THR A 96 20.13 8.89 11.23
N ASP A 97 18.91 8.36 11.39
CA ASP A 97 18.05 8.58 12.57
C ASP A 97 18.39 7.64 13.74
N ILE A 98 19.23 6.61 13.52
CA ILE A 98 19.59 5.59 14.53
C ILE A 98 20.90 5.94 15.25
N THR A 99 21.53 7.07 14.90
CA THR A 99 22.83 7.51 15.48
C THR A 99 22.73 8.84 16.26
N LYS A 100 21.57 9.14 16.86
CA LYS A 100 21.42 10.25 17.82
C LYS A 100 20.75 9.81 19.11
#